data_AF-A0A6L3CDV8-F1
#
_entry.id   AF-A0A6L3CDV8-F1
#
_cell.length_a   1.000
_cell.length_b   1.000
_cell.length_c   1.000
_cell.angle_alpha   90.00
_cell.angle_beta   90.00
_cell.angle_gamma   90.00
#
_symmetry.space_group_name_H-M   'P 1'
#
loop_
_entity.id
_entity.type
_entity.pdbx_description
1 polymer ?
#
loop_
_entity_poly.entity_id
_entity_poly.type
_entity_poly.pdbx_seq_one_letter_code
_entity_poly.pdbx_strand_id
1 'polypeptide(L)'
;FKPTPAKLSILSARKIPDHGGETQFVNMRSVYTALPKHEQEKCDGYIAIHDFAHSRKTVDPNLMTDEERAAVPPVRQPLTIDHDEHRGRSLYIGSHVSHIEGLSKHCSQQLINRLITFSTQDKFIYSHHWKVHDLLIWNNLTVIHRGTPLPDPLMPRVLVRTTIAGDKPLIAC
;
A
#
# COMPACT_ATOMS: atom_id res chain seq x y z
N PHE A 1 2.64 2.00 8.27
CA PHE A 1 2.14 2.10 9.66
C PHE A 1 3.12 1.54 10.68
N LYS A 2 4.07 0.65 10.31
CA LYS A 2 5.22 0.32 11.18
C LYS A 2 6.39 1.27 10.88
N PRO A 3 7.26 1.62 11.86
CA PRO A 3 8.44 2.46 11.62
C PRO A 3 9.35 1.87 10.55
N THR A 4 9.69 0.58 10.70
CA THR A 4 10.36 -0.22 9.67
C THR A 4 9.31 -0.99 8.89
N PRO A 5 9.01 -0.62 7.63
CA PRO A 5 8.01 -1.31 6.82
C PRO A 5 8.50 -2.69 6.39
N ALA A 6 7.57 -3.57 6.01
CA ALA A 6 7.93 -4.86 5.43
C ALA A 6 8.63 -4.67 4.09
N LYS A 7 9.69 -5.46 3.83
CA LYS A 7 10.41 -5.44 2.55
C LYS A 7 9.67 -6.25 1.52
N LEU A 8 9.51 -7.56 1.79
CA LEU A 8 8.86 -8.49 0.88
C LEU A 8 7.64 -9.11 1.53
N SER A 9 6.64 -9.38 0.71
CA SER A 9 5.53 -10.27 1.03
C SER A 9 5.56 -11.44 0.07
N ILE A 10 5.33 -12.63 0.60
CA ILE A 10 5.28 -13.89 -0.14
C ILE A 10 3.90 -14.48 0.13
N LEU A 11 3.17 -14.85 -0.91
CA LEU A 11 1.81 -15.38 -0.79
C LEU A 11 1.68 -16.65 -1.63
N SER A 12 1.38 -17.77 -0.96
CA SER A 12 1.23 -19.08 -1.60
C SER A 12 -0.23 -19.51 -1.64
N ALA A 13 -0.70 -19.89 -2.83
CA ALA A 13 -2.04 -20.40 -3.05
C ALA A 13 -2.19 -21.87 -2.66
N ARG A 14 -3.11 -22.14 -1.72
CA ARG A 14 -3.43 -23.50 -1.26
C ARG A 14 -4.81 -23.97 -1.72
N LYS A 15 -5.80 -23.08 -1.68
CA LYS A 15 -7.15 -23.30 -2.21
C LYS A 15 -7.63 -22.00 -2.85
N ILE A 16 -8.14 -22.09 -4.08
CA ILE A 16 -8.53 -20.93 -4.89
C ILE A 16 -9.92 -21.24 -5.49
N PRO A 17 -10.87 -20.29 -5.47
CA PRO A 17 -12.15 -20.45 -6.15
C PRO A 17 -11.97 -20.47 -7.67
N ASP A 18 -12.94 -21.00 -8.41
CA ASP A 18 -12.86 -21.08 -9.87
C ASP A 18 -12.89 -19.69 -10.57
N HIS A 19 -13.39 -18.66 -9.87
CA HIS A 19 -13.46 -17.29 -10.36
C HIS A 19 -13.45 -16.27 -9.21
N GLY A 20 -12.95 -15.06 -9.49
CA GLY A 20 -12.83 -13.99 -8.51
C GLY A 20 -11.69 -14.20 -7.51
N GLY A 21 -11.54 -13.29 -6.55
CA GLY A 21 -10.49 -13.40 -5.53
C GLY A 21 -9.06 -13.23 -6.05
N GLU A 22 -8.89 -12.59 -7.20
CA GLU A 22 -7.61 -12.14 -7.74
C GLU A 22 -6.84 -11.29 -6.72
N THR A 23 -5.54 -11.12 -6.97
CA THR A 23 -4.75 -10.09 -6.30
C THR A 23 -4.26 -9.08 -7.32
N GLN A 24 -4.68 -7.85 -7.13
CA GLN A 24 -4.29 -6.73 -7.98
C GLN A 24 -3.09 -6.02 -7.40
N PHE A 25 -2.17 -5.64 -8.27
CA PHE A 25 -0.96 -4.90 -7.96
C PHE A 25 -0.86 -3.65 -8.83
N VAL A 26 -0.29 -2.60 -8.26
CA VAL A 26 0.08 -1.39 -8.99
C VAL A 26 1.56 -1.12 -8.75
N ASN A 27 2.33 -0.97 -9.84
CA ASN A 27 3.74 -0.60 -9.75
C ASN A 27 3.88 0.92 -9.51
N MET A 28 4.21 1.30 -8.30
CA MET A 28 4.29 2.70 -7.88
C MET A 28 5.47 3.46 -8.50
N ARG A 29 6.45 2.76 -9.10
CA ARG A 29 7.51 3.39 -9.92
C ARG A 29 6.97 3.87 -11.27
N SER A 30 6.16 3.02 -11.92
CA SER A 30 5.48 3.39 -13.18
C SER A 30 4.50 4.53 -12.96
N VAL A 31 3.78 4.51 -11.82
CA VAL A 31 2.90 5.61 -11.43
C VAL A 31 3.69 6.91 -11.25
N TYR A 32 4.76 6.89 -10.45
CA TYR A 32 5.59 8.08 -10.21
C TYR A 32 6.12 8.67 -11.52
N THR A 33 6.68 7.83 -12.39
CA THR A 33 7.22 8.25 -13.70
C THR A 33 6.15 8.87 -14.60
N ALA A 34 4.90 8.41 -14.50
CA ALA A 34 3.78 8.89 -15.29
C ALA A 34 3.15 10.19 -14.76
N LEU A 35 3.47 10.62 -13.53
CA LEU A 35 3.01 11.90 -13.01
C LEU A 35 3.61 13.06 -13.80
N PRO A 36 2.89 14.20 -13.94
CA PRO A 36 3.50 15.44 -14.39
C PRO A 36 4.71 15.81 -13.51
N LYS A 37 5.79 16.34 -14.11
CA LYS A 37 7.03 16.68 -13.38
C LYS A 37 6.79 17.54 -12.14
N HIS A 38 5.93 18.54 -12.25
CA HIS A 38 5.60 19.42 -11.12
C HIS A 38 4.87 18.68 -9.97
N GLU A 39 4.18 17.57 -10.23
CA GLU A 39 3.59 16.73 -9.18
C GLU A 39 4.66 15.82 -8.56
N GLN A 40 5.61 15.30 -9.35
CA GLN A 40 6.76 14.53 -8.84
C GLN A 40 7.57 15.36 -7.85
N GLU A 41 7.98 16.57 -8.25
CA GLU A 41 8.77 17.50 -7.43
C GLU A 41 8.07 17.86 -6.11
N LYS A 42 6.74 18.08 -6.16
CA LYS A 42 5.95 18.31 -4.94
C LYS A 42 5.98 17.10 -4.02
N CYS A 43 5.84 15.89 -4.57
CA CYS A 43 5.78 14.67 -3.76
C CYS A 43 7.09 14.37 -3.03
N ASP A 44 8.21 14.70 -3.64
CA ASP A 44 9.55 14.36 -3.11
C ASP A 44 9.88 15.03 -1.77
N GLY A 45 9.22 16.15 -1.45
CA GLY A 45 9.40 16.86 -0.18
C GLY A 45 8.41 16.48 0.92
N TYR A 46 7.39 15.66 0.63
CA TYR A 46 6.31 15.41 1.57
C TYR A 46 6.55 14.19 2.46
N ILE A 47 6.08 14.31 3.71
CA ILE A 47 6.02 13.22 4.68
C ILE A 47 4.55 12.81 4.85
N ALA A 48 4.28 11.54 4.61
CA ALA A 48 2.97 10.92 4.83
C ALA A 48 2.92 10.32 6.23
N ILE A 49 1.81 10.54 6.94
CA ILE A 49 1.54 9.89 8.23
C ILE A 49 0.75 8.62 7.96
N HIS A 50 1.35 7.47 8.25
CA HIS A 50 0.71 6.17 8.12
C HIS A 50 0.15 5.72 9.47
N ASP A 51 -1.17 5.65 9.54
CA ASP A 51 -1.93 5.28 10.72
C ASP A 51 -2.73 3.99 10.43
N PHE A 52 -2.47 2.96 11.24
CA PHE A 52 -3.20 1.70 11.11
C PHE A 52 -4.68 1.88 11.48
N ALA A 53 -4.97 2.60 12.57
CA ALA A 53 -6.33 2.82 13.05
C ALA A 53 -7.15 3.64 12.07
N HIS A 54 -6.54 4.60 11.35
CA HIS A 54 -7.19 5.31 10.25
C HIS A 54 -7.80 4.33 9.23
N SER A 55 -7.00 3.41 8.71
CA SER A 55 -7.45 2.43 7.72
C SER A 55 -8.45 1.40 8.24
N ARG A 56 -8.44 1.12 9.55
CA ARG A 56 -9.41 0.20 10.18
C ARG A 56 -10.75 0.88 10.36
N LYS A 57 -10.74 2.14 10.80
CA LYS A 57 -11.94 2.97 10.94
C LYS A 57 -12.70 3.16 9.62
N THR A 58 -12.01 3.17 8.48
CA THR A 58 -12.68 3.25 7.16
C THR A 58 -13.40 1.95 6.77
N VAL A 59 -13.07 0.82 7.39
CA VAL A 59 -13.75 -0.48 7.17
C VAL A 59 -14.89 -0.63 8.17
N ASP A 60 -14.57 -0.51 9.46
CA ASP A 60 -15.53 -0.53 10.56
C ASP A 60 -14.95 0.31 11.72
N PRO A 61 -15.68 1.32 12.23
CA PRO A 61 -15.21 2.16 13.33
C PRO A 61 -14.90 1.40 14.63
N ASN A 62 -15.47 0.21 14.82
CA ASN A 62 -15.31 -0.63 16.01
C ASN A 62 -14.27 -1.74 15.84
N LEU A 63 -13.54 -1.76 14.71
CA LEU A 63 -12.57 -2.81 14.40
C LEU A 63 -11.32 -2.80 15.30
N MET A 64 -11.11 -1.73 16.06
CA MET A 64 -10.02 -1.60 17.02
C MET A 64 -10.50 -0.91 18.30
N THR A 65 -10.05 -1.41 19.45
CA THR A 65 -10.21 -0.72 20.74
C THR A 65 -9.26 0.47 20.85
N ASP A 66 -9.49 1.35 21.82
CA ASP A 66 -8.59 2.50 22.06
C ASP A 66 -7.21 2.05 22.57
N GLU A 67 -7.14 0.97 23.34
CA GLU A 67 -5.88 0.35 23.80
C GLU A 67 -5.07 -0.21 22.62
N GLU A 68 -5.72 -0.93 21.70
CA GLU A 68 -5.08 -1.44 20.49
C GLU A 68 -4.59 -0.28 19.60
N ARG A 69 -5.37 0.81 19.50
CA ARG A 69 -4.98 2.01 18.76
C ARG A 69 -3.73 2.65 19.36
N ALA A 70 -3.65 2.75 20.70
CA ALA A 70 -2.49 3.30 21.39
C ALA A 70 -1.22 2.45 21.21
N ALA A 71 -1.36 1.12 21.07
CA ALA A 71 -0.24 0.21 20.87
C ALA A 71 0.43 0.32 19.47
N VAL A 72 -0.25 0.92 18.48
CA VAL A 72 0.28 1.11 17.12
C VAL A 72 0.17 2.58 16.68
N PRO A 73 0.94 3.49 17.30
CA PRO A 73 0.84 4.91 17.01
C PRO A 73 1.17 5.21 15.53
N PRO A 74 0.61 6.28 14.96
CA PRO A 74 0.92 6.71 13.60
C PRO A 74 2.42 6.92 13.40
N VAL A 75 2.92 6.58 12.20
CA VAL A 75 4.34 6.71 11.87
C VAL A 75 4.55 7.60 10.65
N ARG A 76 5.64 8.35 10.67
CA ARG A 76 6.11 9.14 9.53
C ARG A 76 6.73 8.22 8.48
N GLN A 77 6.40 8.44 7.22
CA GLN A 77 6.98 7.77 6.06
C GLN A 77 7.15 8.80 4.94
N PRO A 78 8.16 8.68 4.06
CA PRO A 78 8.31 9.62 2.97
C PRO A 78 7.23 9.34 1.92
N LEU A 79 6.69 10.37 1.28
CA LEU A 79 5.68 10.20 0.23
C LEU A 79 6.30 9.61 -1.05
N THR A 80 7.58 9.89 -1.30
CA THR A 80 8.39 9.26 -2.35
C THR A 80 9.53 8.46 -1.72
N ILE A 81 9.76 7.24 -2.18
CA ILE A 81 10.96 6.47 -1.88
C ILE A 81 11.92 6.58 -3.07
N ASP A 82 13.15 7.01 -2.79
CA ASP A 82 14.26 6.95 -3.74
C ASP A 82 14.90 5.57 -3.67
N HIS A 83 14.83 4.82 -4.76
CA HIS A 83 15.63 3.62 -4.93
C HIS A 83 16.96 4.02 -5.56
N ASP A 84 17.90 3.09 -5.73
CA ASP A 84 19.15 3.43 -6.41
C ASP A 84 18.93 3.99 -7.83
N GLU A 85 19.99 4.56 -8.40
CA GLU A 85 19.97 5.26 -9.69
C GLU A 85 19.39 4.44 -10.85
N HIS A 86 19.45 3.12 -10.78
CA HIS A 86 18.89 2.22 -11.80
C HIS A 86 17.42 1.88 -11.58
N ARG A 87 16.92 1.98 -10.34
CA ARG A 87 15.55 1.61 -9.97
C ARG A 87 14.60 2.80 -9.90
N GLY A 88 15.12 4.03 -9.82
CA GLY A 88 14.35 5.27 -9.82
C GLY A 88 13.48 5.44 -8.58
N ARG A 89 12.45 6.28 -8.67
CA ARG A 89 11.57 6.64 -7.53
C ARG A 89 10.22 5.94 -7.58
N SER A 90 9.61 5.76 -6.41
CA SER A 90 8.23 5.28 -6.27
C SER A 90 7.43 6.11 -5.28
N LEU A 91 6.15 6.33 -5.56
CA LEU A 91 5.23 6.82 -4.54
C LEU A 91 5.01 5.76 -3.45
N TYR A 92 4.99 6.18 -2.20
CA TYR A 92 4.72 5.33 -1.05
C TYR A 92 3.43 5.75 -0.35
N ILE A 93 2.33 5.41 -0.99
CA ILE A 93 0.97 5.71 -0.54
C ILE A 93 0.15 4.43 -0.38
N GLY A 94 -1.00 4.52 0.26
CA GLY A 94 -1.95 3.42 0.41
C GLY A 94 -3.03 3.75 1.43
N SER A 95 -3.87 2.77 1.76
CA SER A 95 -5.01 2.95 2.68
C SER A 95 -4.63 3.39 4.09
N HIS A 96 -3.37 3.19 4.49
CA HIS A 96 -2.88 3.60 5.81
C HIS A 96 -2.50 5.08 5.88
N VAL A 97 -2.35 5.78 4.75
CA VAL A 97 -1.99 7.21 4.79
C VAL A 97 -3.18 8.02 5.29
N SER A 98 -3.07 8.61 6.47
CA SER A 98 -4.14 9.41 7.07
C SER A 98 -4.06 10.87 6.64
N HIS A 99 -2.86 11.43 6.61
CA HIS A 99 -2.61 12.80 6.18
C HIS A 99 -1.15 13.03 5.79
N ILE A 100 -0.88 14.20 5.20
CA ILE A 100 0.43 14.70 4.83
C ILE A 100 0.84 15.77 5.84
N GLU A 101 2.02 15.60 6.43
CA GLU A 101 2.59 16.53 7.40
C GLU A 101 2.78 17.93 6.79
N GLY A 102 2.45 18.97 7.55
CA GLY A 102 2.57 20.37 7.10
C GLY A 102 1.47 20.87 6.17
N LEU A 103 0.58 20.01 5.68
CA LEU A 103 -0.58 20.42 4.90
C LEU A 103 -1.84 20.57 5.77
N SER A 104 -2.73 21.47 5.36
CA SER A 104 -4.07 21.53 5.94
C SER A 104 -4.82 20.21 5.67
N LYS A 105 -5.78 19.86 6.54
CA LYS A 105 -6.60 18.64 6.38
C LYS A 105 -7.23 18.54 4.98
N HIS A 106 -7.74 19.66 4.47
CA HIS A 106 -8.36 19.72 3.14
C HIS A 106 -7.34 19.46 2.02
N CYS A 107 -6.22 20.17 2.02
CA CYS A 107 -5.17 20.01 1.01
C CYS A 107 -4.57 18.59 1.05
N SER A 108 -4.34 18.05 2.24
CA SER A 108 -3.86 16.69 2.46
C SER A 108 -4.82 15.66 1.84
N GLN A 109 -6.12 15.75 2.14
CA GLN A 109 -7.10 14.79 1.61
C GLN A 109 -7.20 14.88 0.08
N GLN A 110 -7.18 16.09 -0.47
CA GLN A 110 -7.19 16.28 -1.93
C GLN A 110 -5.98 15.64 -2.59
N LEU A 111 -4.77 15.84 -2.04
CA LEU A 111 -3.55 15.24 -2.58
C LEU A 111 -3.60 13.71 -2.51
N ILE A 112 -3.96 13.13 -1.35
CA ILE A 112 -4.06 11.67 -1.19
C ILE A 112 -5.07 11.08 -2.18
N ASN A 113 -6.26 11.69 -2.30
CA ASN A 113 -7.29 11.23 -3.22
C ASN A 113 -6.83 11.32 -4.68
N ARG A 114 -6.18 12.42 -5.06
CA ARG A 114 -5.62 12.63 -6.41
C ARG A 114 -4.59 11.56 -6.74
N LEU A 115 -3.66 11.27 -5.84
CA LEU A 115 -2.60 10.29 -6.05
C LEU A 115 -3.14 8.86 -6.07
N ILE A 116 -4.05 8.50 -5.16
CA ILE A 116 -4.70 7.17 -5.17
C ILE A 116 -5.48 6.98 -6.48
N THR A 117 -6.35 7.93 -6.84
CA THR A 117 -7.15 7.86 -8.08
C THR A 117 -6.29 7.70 -9.32
N PHE A 118 -5.16 8.42 -9.38
CA PHE A 118 -4.21 8.29 -10.49
C PHE A 118 -3.51 6.93 -10.50
N SER A 119 -3.06 6.47 -9.34
CA SER A 119 -2.32 5.22 -9.19
C SER A 119 -3.18 4.00 -9.55
N THR A 120 -4.49 4.07 -9.31
CA THR A 120 -5.42 2.97 -9.55
C THR A 120 -6.16 3.08 -10.89
N GLN A 121 -5.62 3.80 -11.87
CA GLN A 121 -6.10 3.72 -13.25
C GLN A 121 -5.79 2.34 -13.83
N ASP A 122 -6.69 1.77 -14.62
CA ASP A 122 -6.59 0.40 -15.16
C ASP A 122 -5.25 0.12 -15.86
N LYS A 123 -4.68 1.12 -16.54
CA LYS A 123 -3.38 1.02 -17.23
C LYS A 123 -2.19 0.69 -16.31
N PHE A 124 -2.32 0.90 -15.00
CA PHE A 124 -1.28 0.59 -14.02
C PHE A 124 -1.53 -0.72 -13.27
N ILE A 125 -2.71 -1.32 -13.44
CA ILE A 125 -3.14 -2.48 -12.65
C ILE A 125 -2.72 -3.76 -13.34
N TYR A 126 -1.93 -4.57 -12.64
CA TYR A 126 -1.76 -5.98 -12.94
C TYR A 126 -2.73 -6.79 -12.07
N SER A 127 -3.56 -7.62 -12.71
CA SER A 127 -4.48 -8.54 -12.01
C SER A 127 -3.95 -9.96 -12.09
N HIS A 128 -3.56 -10.53 -10.96
CA HIS A 128 -3.13 -11.92 -10.89
C HIS A 128 -4.32 -12.85 -10.67
N HIS A 129 -4.62 -13.64 -11.69
CA HIS A 129 -5.56 -14.75 -11.62
C HIS A 129 -4.84 -15.97 -11.06
N TRP A 130 -5.19 -16.31 -9.82
CA TRP A 130 -4.52 -17.37 -9.07
C TRP A 130 -4.78 -18.75 -9.67
N LYS A 131 -3.74 -19.58 -9.62
CA LYS A 131 -3.84 -21.04 -9.70
C LYS A 131 -3.38 -21.65 -8.39
N VAL A 132 -3.90 -22.84 -8.09
CA VAL A 132 -3.42 -23.61 -6.94
C VAL A 132 -1.91 -23.86 -7.11
N HIS A 133 -1.15 -23.66 -6.04
CA HIS A 133 0.32 -23.71 -5.98
C HIS A 133 1.08 -22.53 -6.57
N ASP A 134 0.40 -21.50 -7.09
CA ASP A 134 1.08 -20.25 -7.39
C ASP A 134 1.75 -19.67 -6.13
N LEU A 135 2.92 -19.08 -6.34
CA LEU A 135 3.69 -18.36 -5.34
C LEU A 135 3.99 -16.97 -5.89
N LEU A 136 3.41 -15.95 -5.27
CA LEU A 136 3.75 -14.57 -5.56
C LEU A 136 4.71 -14.00 -4.52
N ILE A 137 5.69 -13.26 -5.01
CA ILE A 137 6.63 -12.50 -4.19
C ILE A 137 6.62 -11.07 -4.72
N TRP A 138 6.44 -10.08 -3.83
CA TRP A 138 6.51 -8.68 -4.22
C TRP A 138 7.22 -7.83 -3.18
N ASN A 139 7.82 -6.74 -3.66
CA ASN A 139 8.46 -5.72 -2.85
C ASN A 139 7.44 -4.63 -2.44
N ASN A 140 7.07 -4.61 -1.15
CA ASN A 140 6.07 -3.69 -0.61
C ASN A 140 6.49 -2.21 -0.69
N LEU A 141 7.77 -1.91 -0.92
CA LEU A 141 8.25 -0.53 -1.11
C LEU A 141 7.99 0.01 -2.52
N THR A 142 7.58 -0.85 -3.45
CA THR A 142 7.41 -0.47 -4.87
C THR A 142 6.01 -0.73 -5.40
N VAL A 143 5.15 -1.39 -4.62
CA VAL A 143 3.79 -1.73 -5.06
C VAL A 143 2.77 -1.47 -3.97
N ILE A 144 1.56 -1.09 -4.39
CA ILE A 144 0.35 -1.31 -3.59
C ILE A 144 -0.38 -2.53 -4.13
N HIS A 145 -1.17 -3.18 -3.28
CA HIS A 145 -1.93 -4.36 -3.67
C HIS A 145 -3.28 -4.43 -2.95
N ARG A 146 -4.23 -5.15 -3.54
CA ARG A 146 -5.52 -5.50 -2.93
C ARG A 146 -6.01 -6.86 -3.39
N GLY A 147 -6.79 -7.54 -2.56
CA GLY A 147 -7.63 -8.64 -3.02
C GLY A 147 -8.90 -8.11 -3.68
N THR A 148 -9.36 -8.74 -4.76
CA THR A 148 -10.70 -8.49 -5.30
C THR A 148 -11.74 -9.27 -4.49
N PRO A 149 -13.02 -8.85 -4.53
CA PRO A 149 -14.09 -9.58 -3.87
C PRO A 149 -14.19 -11.04 -4.33
N LEU A 150 -14.65 -11.90 -3.43
CA LEU A 150 -15.09 -13.25 -3.79
C LEU A 150 -16.54 -13.21 -4.27
N PRO A 151 -16.93 -14.06 -5.24
CA PRO A 151 -18.33 -14.17 -5.66
C PRO A 151 -19.24 -14.67 -4.53
N ASP A 152 -18.73 -15.59 -3.72
CA ASP A 152 -19.37 -16.11 -2.51
C ASP A 152 -18.34 -16.11 -1.37
N PRO A 153 -18.60 -15.39 -0.26
CA PRO A 153 -17.72 -15.39 0.92
C PRO A 153 -17.50 -16.77 1.55
N LEU A 154 -18.39 -17.74 1.32
CA LEU A 154 -18.28 -19.10 1.83
C LEU A 154 -17.35 -19.99 0.98
N MET A 155 -16.98 -19.55 -0.24
CA MET A 155 -16.06 -20.31 -1.07
C MET A 155 -14.65 -20.38 -0.44
N PRO A 156 -14.01 -21.57 -0.42
CA PRO A 156 -12.71 -21.73 0.22
C PRO A 156 -11.60 -21.01 -0.54
N ARG A 157 -11.10 -19.92 0.04
CA ARG A 157 -9.87 -19.24 -0.41
C ARG A 157 -8.82 -19.27 0.69
N VAL A 158 -7.77 -20.06 0.46
CA VAL A 158 -6.68 -20.24 1.42
C VAL A 158 -5.38 -19.81 0.78
N LEU A 159 -4.90 -18.64 1.23
CA LEU A 159 -3.60 -18.08 0.89
C LEU A 159 -2.74 -18.02 2.15
N VAL A 160 -1.51 -18.51 2.07
CA VAL A 160 -0.57 -18.48 3.21
C VAL A 160 0.46 -17.38 2.95
N ARG A 161 0.53 -16.40 3.87
CA ARG A 161 1.44 -15.26 3.74
C ARG A 161 2.66 -15.38 4.65
N THR A 162 3.83 -15.19 4.07
CA THR A 162 5.08 -14.92 4.79
C THR A 162 5.50 -13.48 4.53
N THR A 163 5.97 -12.76 5.54
CA THR A 163 6.38 -11.36 5.42
C THR A 163 7.82 -11.22 5.90
N ILE A 164 8.67 -10.63 5.06
CA ILE A 164 10.05 -10.31 5.40
C ILE A 164 10.10 -8.88 5.92
N ALA A 165 10.64 -8.70 7.12
CA ALA A 165 10.83 -7.38 7.71
C ALA A 165 11.76 -6.51 6.86
N GLY A 166 11.58 -5.19 6.95
CA GLY A 166 12.54 -4.23 6.41
C GLY A 166 13.81 -4.17 7.25
N ASP A 167 14.85 -3.62 6.64
CA ASP A 167 16.18 -3.55 7.26
C ASP A 167 16.31 -2.33 8.20
N LYS A 168 15.65 -1.22 7.85
CA LYS A 168 15.71 0.06 8.58
C LYS A 168 14.48 0.94 8.33
N PRO A 169 14.22 1.96 9.18
CA PRO A 169 13.25 3.00 8.88
C PRO A 169 13.58 3.75 7.58
N LEU A 170 12.54 4.25 6.90
CA LEU A 170 12.70 5.01 5.65
C LEU A 170 13.04 6.49 5.88
N ILE A 171 12.72 7.02 7.05
CA ILE A 171 13.14 8.35 7.50
C ILE A 171 14.13 8.13 8.64
N ALA A 172 15.29 8.76 8.57
CA ALA A 172 16.22 8.82 9.69
C ALA A 172 15.60 9.64 10.82
N CYS A 173 15.71 9.14 12.05
CA CYS A 173 15.28 9.85 13.25
C CYS A 173 16.05 11.15 13.45
#